data_AF-A0ABD0SN77-F1
#
_entry.id   AF-A0ABD0SN77-F1
#
_cell.length_a   1.000
_cell.length_b   1.000
_cell.length_c   1.000
_cell.angle_alpha   90.00
_cell.angle_beta   90.00
_cell.angle_gamma   90.00
#
_symmetry.space_group_name_H-M   'P 1'
#
loop_
_entity.id
_entity.type
_entity.pdbx_description
1 polymer ?
#
loop_
_entity_poly.entity_id
_entity_poly.type
_entity_poly.pdbx_seq_one_letter_code
_entity_poly.pdbx_strand_id
1 'polypeptide(L)'
;MTRPIILANTCGFACVVLTQTPHLTTKLEKKIRIQEEIEKDIPFDGNPCNYDKFTHPQPKTSKDGRRVSDMKCEEYSWHYWAYVTEKKRYDAECAKILGNRRTQIYGGMAVKPGDFPHMGAVGWRLPNDTLTFLCGSSLISPKFALTAAHCRAAIKKVYQDRDKPYLVRFGSVYIGNDADQGVPVDINIARFLVFPEYLEHPKWKYNDIALIELELEVHIIPNMRPACLWNGDLGNNWSANITGWGTTPSGLPSNYLIYAQVDYFDKETCKRYVNHRRNRNWEKGLIEHQFCAGKLNGSADTCQGDSGGPLQIRQPMPMGIPGEIDYVVGVTSFGIACGYPYLPSVYINVTSFLCWIEKTVWPEERNDFCM
;
A
#
# COMPACT_ATOMS: atom_id res chain seq x y z
N MET A 1 12.52 16.80 -81.50
CA MET A 1 12.47 15.37 -81.10
C MET A 1 13.26 15.25 -79.81
N THR A 2 12.56 15.17 -78.70
CA THR A 2 13.10 15.35 -77.35
C THR A 2 12.77 14.14 -76.49
N ARG A 3 13.82 13.47 -76.02
CA ARG A 3 14.01 12.78 -74.73
C ARG A 3 15.53 12.77 -74.48
N PRO A 4 16.06 12.72 -73.24
CA PRO A 4 15.44 12.15 -72.03
C PRO A 4 15.60 13.00 -70.74
N ILE A 5 15.10 12.39 -69.67
CA ILE A 5 14.81 12.83 -68.31
C ILE A 5 16.07 13.01 -67.44
N ILE A 6 16.12 14.07 -66.63
CA ILE A 6 16.63 14.06 -65.24
C ILE A 6 15.71 14.94 -64.39
N LEU A 7 15.10 14.35 -63.37
CA LEU A 7 14.30 15.04 -62.35
C LEU A 7 15.22 15.63 -61.28
N ALA A 8 15.31 16.96 -61.25
CA ALA A 8 15.70 17.74 -60.09
C ALA A 8 14.74 18.94 -60.03
N ASN A 9 13.94 19.03 -58.97
CA ASN A 9 13.19 20.23 -58.59
C ASN A 9 13.24 20.25 -57.05
N THR A 10 13.92 21.17 -56.35
CA THR A 10 13.71 22.63 -56.20
C THR A 10 12.27 23.03 -55.90
N CYS A 11 12.03 23.52 -54.68
CA CYS A 11 11.26 24.72 -54.29
C CYS A 11 11.18 24.73 -52.75
N GLY A 12 11.54 25.78 -52.02
CA GLY A 12 11.14 27.17 -52.25
C GLY A 12 9.75 27.38 -51.64
N PHE A 13 9.63 27.30 -50.31
CA PHE A 13 8.35 27.50 -49.62
C PHE A 13 8.06 28.99 -49.45
N ALA A 14 7.02 29.44 -50.15
CA ALA A 14 6.34 30.71 -49.96
C ALA A 14 5.41 30.66 -48.73
N CYS A 15 5.20 31.82 -48.13
CA CYS A 15 4.21 32.08 -47.10
C CYS A 15 2.82 31.53 -47.47
N VAL A 16 2.25 30.72 -46.57
CA VAL A 16 0.80 30.54 -46.47
C VAL A 16 0.39 30.92 -45.06
N VAL A 17 -0.53 31.88 -45.01
CA VAL A 17 -1.25 32.38 -43.84
C VAL A 17 -1.91 31.20 -43.11
N LEU A 18 -1.54 30.96 -41.86
CA LEU A 18 -2.24 30.03 -40.98
C LEU A 18 -3.53 30.69 -40.49
N THR A 19 -4.63 30.43 -41.21
CA THR A 19 -5.97 30.58 -40.66
C THR A 19 -6.16 29.55 -39.55
N GLN A 20 -6.29 30.02 -38.31
CA GLN A 20 -6.62 29.20 -37.15
C GLN A 20 -7.95 28.46 -37.39
N THR A 21 -7.92 27.13 -37.38
CA THR A 21 -9.10 26.28 -37.27
C THR A 21 -9.55 26.20 -35.80
N PRO A 22 -10.75 26.65 -35.41
CA PRO A 22 -11.18 26.75 -34.01
C PRO A 22 -11.86 25.47 -33.48
N HIS A 23 -11.40 24.27 -33.86
CA HIS A 23 -12.14 23.03 -33.59
C HIS A 23 -11.46 21.98 -32.69
N LEU A 24 -10.27 22.26 -32.14
CA LEU A 24 -9.57 21.33 -31.23
C LEU A 24 -9.31 21.86 -29.81
N THR A 25 -9.56 23.14 -29.53
CA THR A 25 -9.47 23.71 -28.16
C THR A 25 -10.75 23.50 -27.34
N THR A 26 -11.91 23.32 -27.97
CA THR A 26 -13.20 23.26 -27.26
C THR A 26 -13.49 21.93 -26.56
N LYS A 27 -12.76 20.84 -26.87
CA LYS A 27 -13.01 19.52 -26.26
C LYS A 27 -12.22 19.31 -24.96
N LEU A 28 -11.02 19.90 -24.86
CA LEU A 28 -10.19 19.85 -23.65
C LEU A 28 -10.66 20.91 -22.64
N GLU A 29 -11.00 22.11 -23.09
CA GLU A 29 -11.61 23.14 -22.24
C GLU A 29 -13.01 22.75 -21.74
N LYS A 30 -13.81 22.03 -22.54
CA LYS A 30 -15.07 21.42 -22.03
C LYS A 30 -14.84 20.34 -21.00
N LYS A 31 -13.78 19.53 -21.13
CA LYS A 31 -13.47 18.47 -20.15
C LYS A 31 -13.00 19.08 -18.83
N ILE A 32 -12.20 20.14 -18.88
CA ILE A 32 -11.75 20.90 -17.70
C ILE A 32 -12.93 21.64 -17.05
N ARG A 33 -13.83 22.28 -17.82
CA ARG A 33 -15.05 22.90 -17.27
C ARG A 33 -16.00 21.91 -16.61
N ILE A 34 -16.16 20.71 -17.18
CA ILE A 34 -17.01 19.66 -16.60
C ILE A 34 -16.39 19.13 -15.29
N GLN A 35 -15.06 19.09 -15.19
CA GLN A 35 -14.38 18.63 -13.98
C GLN A 35 -14.37 19.72 -12.87
N GLU A 36 -14.27 21.00 -13.24
CA GLU A 36 -14.42 22.15 -12.33
C GLU A 36 -15.89 22.40 -11.90
N GLU A 37 -16.88 21.94 -12.65
CA GLU A 37 -18.31 22.00 -12.26
C GLU A 37 -18.74 20.82 -11.36
N ILE A 38 -18.03 19.69 -11.37
CA ILE A 38 -18.30 18.56 -10.45
C ILE A 38 -17.75 18.82 -9.04
N GLU A 39 -16.83 19.78 -8.88
CA GLU A 39 -16.32 20.19 -7.56
C GLU A 39 -17.13 21.28 -6.86
N LYS A 40 -18.15 21.85 -7.51
CA LYS A 40 -19.05 22.82 -6.89
C LYS A 40 -20.10 22.10 -6.07
N ASP A 41 -20.11 22.39 -4.76
CA ASP A 41 -21.13 22.08 -3.75
C ASP A 41 -22.35 21.36 -4.31
N ILE A 42 -22.35 20.03 -4.20
CA ILE A 42 -23.57 19.24 -4.35
C ILE A 42 -24.52 19.80 -3.30
N PRO A 43 -25.65 20.41 -3.71
CA PRO A 43 -26.56 21.02 -2.75
C PRO A 43 -26.98 19.94 -1.76
N PHE A 44 -26.81 20.21 -0.46
CA PHE A 44 -27.40 19.40 0.60
C PHE A 44 -28.88 19.24 0.26
N ASP A 45 -29.28 18.06 -0.21
CA ASP A 45 -30.61 17.80 -0.78
C ASP A 45 -31.70 17.74 0.31
N GLY A 46 -31.36 18.16 1.53
CA GLY A 46 -32.20 18.04 2.71
C GLY A 46 -32.41 16.59 3.15
N ASN A 47 -31.82 15.61 2.43
CA ASN A 47 -31.78 14.25 2.86
C ASN A 47 -30.52 14.09 3.71
N PRO A 48 -30.65 13.99 5.04
CA PRO A 48 -29.50 13.67 5.88
C PRO A 48 -28.94 12.30 5.54
N CYS A 49 -29.56 11.54 4.61
CA CYS A 49 -29.10 10.26 4.08
C CYS A 49 -28.38 10.32 2.71
N ASN A 50 -28.00 11.49 2.20
CA ASN A 50 -27.23 11.65 0.96
C ASN A 50 -25.99 12.49 1.25
N TYR A 51 -24.80 11.91 1.10
CA TYR A 51 -23.57 12.45 1.68
C TYR A 51 -22.62 12.98 0.61
N ASP A 52 -22.32 14.27 0.67
CA ASP A 52 -21.08 14.85 0.14
C ASP A 52 -20.60 16.02 1.02
N LYS A 53 -19.42 15.81 1.63
CA LYS A 53 -18.50 16.79 2.28
C LYS A 53 -18.97 17.52 3.55
N PHE A 54 -18.28 17.28 4.69
CA PHE A 54 -18.15 18.27 5.77
C PHE A 54 -16.80 18.23 6.50
N THR A 55 -16.39 19.41 6.98
CA THR A 55 -15.04 19.77 7.46
C THR A 55 -14.93 19.67 8.99
N HIS A 56 -14.26 18.64 9.51
CA HIS A 56 -13.67 18.71 10.86
C HIS A 56 -12.32 19.42 10.77
N PRO A 57 -12.19 20.67 11.28
CA PRO A 57 -10.92 21.36 11.24
C PRO A 57 -9.89 20.54 12.01
N GLN A 58 -8.85 20.10 11.29
CA GLN A 58 -7.77 19.33 11.87
C GLN A 58 -7.04 20.17 12.93
N PRO A 59 -6.68 19.59 14.10
CA PRO A 59 -5.86 20.28 15.07
C PRO A 59 -4.54 20.72 14.42
N LYS A 60 -4.16 21.98 14.61
CA LYS A 60 -2.81 22.43 14.23
C LYS A 60 -1.81 21.81 15.20
N THR A 61 -1.10 20.77 14.76
CA THR A 61 -0.02 20.16 15.52
C THR A 61 1.31 20.85 15.20
N SER A 62 2.20 20.96 16.19
CA SER A 62 3.56 21.47 15.94
C SER A 62 4.30 20.50 15.01
N LYS A 63 5.04 21.05 14.05
CA LYS A 63 5.92 20.28 13.16
C LYS A 63 7.33 20.08 13.74
N ASP A 64 7.69 20.86 14.75
CA ASP A 64 9.06 20.90 15.28
C ASP A 64 9.44 19.59 15.97
N GLY A 65 10.58 19.02 15.58
CA GLY A 65 11.11 17.80 16.19
C GLY A 65 10.29 16.54 15.88
N ARG A 66 9.50 16.53 14.81
CA ARG A 66 8.67 15.39 14.41
C ARG A 66 8.98 14.91 13.00
N ARG A 67 8.93 13.59 12.80
CA ARG A 67 9.03 12.99 11.47
C ARG A 67 7.80 13.27 10.64
N VAL A 68 7.98 13.36 9.32
CA VAL A 68 6.87 13.58 8.38
C VAL A 68 5.89 12.41 8.45
N SER A 69 6.39 11.18 8.58
CA SER A 69 5.57 9.99 8.75
C SER A 69 4.64 10.05 9.96
N ASP A 70 5.11 10.63 11.07
CA ASP A 70 4.33 10.72 12.31
C ASP A 70 3.20 11.76 12.18
N MET A 71 3.53 12.90 11.57
CA MET A 71 2.54 13.95 11.30
C MET A 71 1.46 13.46 10.35
N LYS A 72 1.83 12.68 9.32
CA LYS A 72 0.88 12.11 8.35
C LYS A 72 0.05 10.98 8.95
N CYS A 73 0.64 10.15 9.81
CA CYS A 73 -0.09 9.17 10.62
C CYS A 73 -1.20 9.86 11.46
N GLU A 74 -0.90 10.98 12.10
CA GLU A 74 -1.89 11.79 12.81
C GLU A 74 -2.97 12.34 11.90
N GLU A 75 -2.59 12.95 10.77
CA GLU A 75 -3.52 13.47 9.77
C GLU A 75 -4.52 12.42 9.30
N TYR A 76 -4.04 11.24 8.91
CA TYR A 76 -4.89 10.15 8.43
C TYR A 76 -5.74 9.55 9.56
N SER A 77 -5.21 9.50 10.78
CA SER A 77 -5.96 9.08 11.97
C SER A 77 -7.11 10.03 12.28
N TRP A 78 -6.89 11.34 12.12
CA TRP A 78 -7.93 12.36 12.25
C TRP A 78 -9.00 12.23 11.18
N HIS A 79 -8.62 12.07 9.92
CA HIS A 79 -9.57 11.87 8.81
C HIS A 79 -10.46 10.64 9.04
N TYR A 80 -9.88 9.55 9.54
CA TYR A 80 -10.63 8.37 9.94
C TYR A 80 -11.60 8.65 11.09
N TRP A 81 -11.14 9.30 12.16
CA TRP A 81 -11.99 9.63 13.30
C TRP A 81 -13.15 10.55 12.91
N ALA A 82 -12.88 11.56 12.09
CA ALA A 82 -13.87 12.46 11.52
C ALA A 82 -14.93 11.68 10.73
N TYR A 83 -14.51 10.81 9.81
CA TYR A 83 -15.40 9.95 9.05
C TYR A 83 -16.31 9.09 9.95
N VAL A 84 -15.73 8.39 10.92
CA VAL A 84 -16.50 7.48 11.79
C VAL A 84 -17.46 8.24 12.71
N THR A 85 -17.04 9.39 13.22
CA THR A 85 -17.85 10.22 14.11
C THR A 85 -19.07 10.77 13.36
N GLU A 86 -18.87 11.29 12.15
CA GLU A 86 -19.97 11.77 11.32
C GLU A 86 -20.85 10.64 10.83
N LYS A 87 -20.28 9.50 10.42
CA LYS A 87 -21.09 8.33 10.06
C LYS A 87 -22.01 7.89 11.20
N LYS A 88 -21.53 7.89 12.45
CA LYS A 88 -22.36 7.57 13.61
C LYS A 88 -23.47 8.59 13.84
N ARG A 89 -23.16 9.89 13.71
CA ARG A 89 -24.15 10.97 13.83
C ARG A 89 -25.23 10.82 12.76
N TYR A 90 -24.81 10.64 11.52
CA TYR A 90 -25.66 10.37 10.37
C TYR A 90 -26.53 9.13 10.56
N ASP A 91 -25.95 7.99 10.95
CA ASP A 91 -26.70 6.74 11.12
C ASP A 91 -27.76 6.91 12.22
N ALA A 92 -27.45 7.68 13.27
CA ALA A 92 -28.40 8.03 14.32
C ALA A 92 -29.51 9.00 13.85
N GLU A 93 -29.20 9.93 12.94
CA GLU A 93 -30.18 10.83 12.33
C GLU A 93 -31.08 10.09 11.32
N CYS A 94 -30.52 9.27 10.42
CA CYS A 94 -31.27 8.42 9.50
C CYS A 94 -32.12 7.37 10.24
N ALA A 95 -31.64 6.79 11.35
CA ALA A 95 -32.44 5.84 12.15
C ALA A 95 -33.70 6.48 12.78
N LYS A 96 -33.69 7.79 13.04
CA LYS A 96 -34.88 8.54 13.49
C LYS A 96 -35.91 8.70 12.37
N ILE A 97 -35.47 8.75 11.12
CA ILE A 97 -36.33 8.94 9.94
C ILE A 97 -36.90 7.61 9.44
N LEU A 98 -36.09 6.54 9.43
CA LEU A 98 -36.43 5.26 8.79
C LEU A 98 -37.08 4.22 9.70
N GLY A 99 -37.32 4.54 10.98
CA GLY A 99 -37.91 3.59 11.92
C GLY A 99 -36.98 2.42 12.23
N ASN A 100 -36.06 2.65 13.17
CA ASN A 100 -35.32 1.65 13.97
C ASN A 100 -35.11 0.25 13.34
N ARG A 101 -34.31 0.16 12.27
CA ARG A 101 -33.59 -1.07 11.93
C ARG A 101 -32.14 -0.91 12.36
N ARG A 102 -31.82 -1.42 13.56
CA ARG A 102 -30.44 -1.52 14.04
C ARG A 102 -29.75 -2.69 13.34
N THR A 103 -28.68 -2.42 12.62
CA THR A 103 -27.69 -3.45 12.26
C THR A 103 -26.56 -3.39 13.29
N GLN A 104 -26.53 -4.39 14.17
CA GLN A 104 -25.49 -4.58 15.18
C GLN A 104 -24.49 -5.63 14.68
N ILE A 105 -23.20 -5.41 14.86
CA ILE A 105 -22.15 -6.40 14.56
C ILE A 105 -21.26 -6.57 15.80
N TYR A 106 -21.10 -7.83 16.27
CA TYR A 106 -20.27 -8.26 17.42
C TYR A 106 -19.21 -9.32 17.01
N GLY A 107 -18.21 -9.57 17.90
CA GLY A 107 -17.03 -10.49 17.83
C GLY A 107 -17.31 -11.98 17.47
N GLY A 108 -16.37 -12.85 17.08
CA GLY A 108 -14.90 -12.89 17.21
C GLY A 108 -14.15 -13.59 16.04
N MET A 109 -13.13 -14.41 16.33
CA MET A 109 -11.93 -14.78 15.52
C MET A 109 -12.17 -15.37 14.11
N ALA A 110 -12.10 -14.49 13.12
CA ALA A 110 -11.63 -14.60 11.73
C ALA A 110 -11.27 -13.15 11.35
N VAL A 111 -10.36 -12.89 10.38
CA VAL A 111 -10.08 -11.49 10.01
C VAL A 111 -11.35 -10.89 9.43
N LYS A 112 -11.91 -9.91 10.12
CA LYS A 112 -13.10 -9.18 9.67
C LYS A 112 -12.67 -8.04 8.74
N PRO A 113 -13.53 -7.65 7.79
CA PRO A 113 -13.32 -6.41 7.06
C PRO A 113 -13.04 -5.25 8.04
N GLY A 114 -11.88 -4.62 7.89
CA GLY A 114 -11.43 -3.52 8.76
C GLY A 114 -10.52 -3.88 9.93
N ASP A 115 -10.22 -5.16 10.17
CA ASP A 115 -9.24 -5.55 11.20
C ASP A 115 -7.81 -5.13 10.84
N PHE A 116 -7.47 -5.16 9.54
CA PHE A 116 -6.19 -4.72 8.97
C PHE A 116 -6.44 -3.88 7.71
N PRO A 117 -6.95 -2.65 7.88
CA PRO A 117 -7.51 -1.85 6.77
C PRO A 117 -6.44 -1.25 5.86
N HIS A 118 -5.17 -1.33 6.23
CA HIS A 118 -4.05 -0.95 5.38
C HIS A 118 -3.60 -2.11 4.47
N MET A 119 -4.06 -3.34 4.70
CA MET A 119 -3.59 -4.50 3.97
C MET A 119 -4.02 -4.42 2.49
N GLY A 120 -3.04 -4.48 1.58
CA GLY A 120 -3.27 -4.50 0.14
C GLY A 120 -2.70 -5.74 -0.53
N ALA A 121 -3.47 -6.40 -1.39
CA ALA A 121 -2.98 -7.52 -2.20
C ALA A 121 -2.46 -6.99 -3.55
N VAL A 122 -1.17 -7.22 -3.85
CA VAL A 122 -0.54 -6.80 -5.10
C VAL A 122 -0.83 -7.83 -6.18
N GLY A 123 -1.49 -7.39 -7.25
CA GLY A 123 -2.06 -8.25 -8.28
C GLY A 123 -1.33 -8.15 -9.63
N TRP A 124 -1.23 -9.29 -10.32
CA TRP A 124 -0.79 -9.41 -11.71
C TRP A 124 -1.93 -9.90 -12.58
N ARG A 125 -1.94 -9.46 -13.84
CA ARG A 125 -2.89 -9.94 -14.85
C ARG A 125 -2.29 -11.12 -15.60
N LEU A 126 -2.88 -12.30 -15.48
CA LEU A 126 -2.48 -13.50 -16.23
C LEU A 126 -2.96 -13.43 -17.68
N PRO A 127 -2.41 -14.25 -18.63
CA PRO A 127 -2.78 -14.21 -20.05
C PRO A 127 -4.28 -14.39 -20.37
N ASN A 128 -5.00 -15.13 -19.52
CA ASN A 128 -6.46 -15.33 -19.57
C ASN A 128 -7.26 -14.19 -18.92
N ASP A 129 -6.61 -13.06 -18.63
CA ASP A 129 -7.18 -11.88 -17.96
C ASP A 129 -7.64 -12.08 -16.51
N THR A 130 -7.37 -13.24 -15.90
CA THR A 130 -7.60 -13.43 -14.47
C THR A 130 -6.51 -12.76 -13.64
N LEU A 131 -6.87 -12.29 -12.45
CA LEU A 131 -5.93 -11.73 -11.50
C LEU A 131 -5.28 -12.83 -10.66
N THR A 132 -4.00 -12.68 -10.37
CA THR A 132 -3.30 -13.47 -9.36
C THR A 132 -2.60 -12.52 -8.39
N PHE A 133 -2.64 -12.85 -7.11
CA PHE A 133 -2.01 -12.07 -6.06
C PHE A 133 -0.84 -12.87 -5.49
N LEU A 134 0.37 -12.32 -5.62
CA LEU A 134 1.61 -13.00 -5.24
C LEU A 134 2.40 -12.26 -4.16
N CYS A 135 2.00 -11.03 -3.87
CA CYS A 135 2.60 -10.20 -2.82
C CYS A 135 1.52 -9.45 -2.06
N GLY A 136 1.85 -9.08 -0.83
CA GLY A 136 1.16 -8.11 -0.02
C GLY A 136 1.78 -6.71 -0.13
N SER A 137 1.11 -5.76 0.49
CA SER A 137 1.54 -4.38 0.68
C SER A 137 0.80 -3.76 1.85
N SER A 138 1.27 -2.61 2.32
CA SER A 138 0.64 -1.82 3.36
C SER A 138 0.36 -0.42 2.86
N LEU A 139 -0.89 0.02 2.87
CA LEU A 139 -1.25 1.39 2.60
C LEU A 139 -0.62 2.29 3.68
N ILE A 140 0.16 3.29 3.26
CA ILE A 140 0.89 4.21 4.18
C ILE A 140 0.51 5.68 3.96
N SER A 141 -0.15 5.96 2.83
CA SER A 141 -0.87 7.21 2.57
C SER A 141 -2.04 6.92 1.64
N PRO A 142 -2.98 7.85 1.41
CA PRO A 142 -4.05 7.66 0.45
C PRO A 142 -3.58 7.29 -0.96
N LYS A 143 -2.34 7.64 -1.34
CA LYS A 143 -1.80 7.43 -2.68
C LYS A 143 -0.66 6.41 -2.75
N PHE A 144 -0.10 6.01 -1.62
CA PHE A 144 1.08 5.14 -1.60
C PHE A 144 0.90 3.92 -0.69
N ALA A 145 1.38 2.78 -1.20
CA ALA A 145 1.55 1.56 -0.43
C ALA A 145 3.04 1.14 -0.35
N LEU A 146 3.42 0.56 0.77
CA LEU A 146 4.75 0.00 1.04
C LEU A 146 4.75 -1.50 0.73
N THR A 147 5.80 -1.99 0.08
CA THR A 147 5.97 -3.41 -0.25
C THR A 147 7.46 -3.78 -0.38
N ALA A 148 7.75 -5.03 -0.73
CA ALA A 148 9.12 -5.49 -1.00
C ALA A 148 9.55 -5.19 -2.45
N ALA A 149 10.84 -4.91 -2.65
CA ALA A 149 11.37 -4.63 -3.98
C ALA A 149 11.27 -5.82 -4.94
N HIS A 150 11.48 -7.04 -4.42
CA HIS A 150 11.40 -8.25 -5.23
C HIS A 150 9.99 -8.50 -5.80
N CYS A 151 8.95 -7.90 -5.19
CA CYS A 151 7.59 -7.93 -5.71
C CYS A 151 7.44 -7.18 -7.04
N ARG A 152 8.43 -6.42 -7.51
CA ARG A 152 8.41 -5.85 -8.87
C ARG A 152 8.41 -6.92 -9.97
N ALA A 153 9.00 -8.08 -9.69
CA ALA A 153 9.26 -9.14 -10.67
C ALA A 153 9.00 -10.53 -10.09
N ALA A 154 7.93 -10.68 -9.30
CA ALA A 154 7.53 -11.96 -8.70
C ALA A 154 7.17 -13.01 -9.76
N ILE A 155 6.62 -12.59 -10.91
CA ILE A 155 6.42 -13.44 -12.07
C ILE A 155 7.70 -13.42 -12.93
N LYS A 156 8.31 -14.59 -13.16
CA LYS A 156 9.46 -14.73 -14.08
C LYS A 156 9.03 -14.27 -15.47
N LYS A 157 9.96 -13.71 -16.25
CA LYS A 157 9.76 -13.12 -17.59
C LYS A 157 9.17 -14.09 -18.63
N VAL A 158 7.94 -14.53 -18.44
CA VAL A 158 7.24 -15.49 -19.29
C VAL A 158 6.32 -14.74 -20.25
N TYR A 159 5.82 -13.56 -19.86
CA TYR A 159 4.77 -12.85 -20.58
C TYR A 159 5.05 -11.35 -20.81
N GLN A 160 6.33 -10.95 -20.93
CA GLN A 160 6.95 -9.65 -21.30
C GLN A 160 6.26 -8.34 -20.82
N ASP A 161 4.97 -8.13 -21.10
CA ASP A 161 4.15 -7.00 -20.67
C ASP A 161 3.28 -7.28 -19.43
N ARG A 162 3.03 -8.56 -19.09
CA ARG A 162 2.20 -8.99 -17.94
C ARG A 162 3.01 -9.43 -16.72
N ASP A 163 4.33 -9.31 -16.79
CA ASP A 163 5.24 -9.73 -15.72
C ASP A 163 5.33 -8.72 -14.57
N LYS A 164 4.80 -7.50 -14.78
CA LYS A 164 4.78 -6.42 -13.78
C LYS A 164 3.47 -6.42 -13.00
N PRO A 165 3.51 -6.03 -11.72
CA PRO A 165 2.29 -5.85 -10.94
C PRO A 165 1.43 -4.77 -11.62
N TYR A 166 0.13 -5.04 -11.66
CA TYR A 166 -0.87 -4.28 -12.42
C TYR A 166 -1.73 -3.40 -11.50
N LEU A 167 -2.16 -3.94 -10.36
CA LEU A 167 -3.04 -3.27 -9.41
C LEU A 167 -2.73 -3.66 -7.97
N VAL A 168 -3.31 -2.93 -7.03
CA VAL A 168 -3.42 -3.32 -5.62
C VAL A 168 -4.90 -3.38 -5.24
N ARG A 169 -5.29 -4.46 -4.56
CA ARG A 169 -6.63 -4.68 -4.03
C ARG A 169 -6.68 -4.36 -2.54
N PHE A 170 -7.56 -3.44 -2.14
CA PHE A 170 -7.79 -3.06 -0.75
C PHE A 170 -9.24 -3.35 -0.33
N GLY A 171 -9.53 -3.20 0.97
CA GLY A 171 -10.91 -3.17 1.48
C GLY A 171 -11.62 -4.52 1.58
N SER A 172 -10.98 -5.60 1.14
CA SER A 172 -11.55 -6.95 1.18
C SER A 172 -10.66 -7.92 1.95
N VAL A 173 -11.28 -8.78 2.74
CA VAL A 173 -10.60 -9.94 3.35
C VAL A 173 -10.50 -11.11 2.39
N TYR A 174 -11.31 -11.12 1.33
CA TYR A 174 -11.34 -12.18 0.33
C TYR A 174 -10.75 -11.69 -1.00
N ILE A 175 -9.79 -12.44 -1.56
CA ILE A 175 -9.10 -12.09 -2.82
C ILE A 175 -9.43 -13.04 -3.98
N GLY A 176 -10.35 -13.99 -3.78
CA GLY A 176 -10.81 -14.85 -4.87
C GLY A 176 -11.76 -14.14 -5.84
N ASN A 177 -12.34 -14.92 -6.75
CA ASN A 177 -13.21 -14.42 -7.83
C ASN A 177 -14.71 -14.46 -7.49
N ASP A 178 -15.06 -14.76 -6.24
CA ASP A 178 -16.44 -14.79 -5.76
C ASP A 178 -16.94 -13.37 -5.43
N ALA A 179 -18.00 -12.95 -6.12
CA ALA A 179 -18.61 -11.62 -6.00
C ALA A 179 -19.41 -11.43 -4.71
N ASP A 180 -19.74 -12.52 -3.99
CA ASP A 180 -20.60 -12.47 -2.81
C ASP A 180 -19.85 -12.18 -1.49
N GLN A 181 -18.51 -12.02 -1.53
CA GLN A 181 -17.65 -11.91 -0.34
C GLN A 181 -17.19 -10.47 -0.02
N GLY A 182 -17.82 -9.46 -0.63
CA GLY A 182 -17.55 -8.04 -0.39
C GLY A 182 -17.21 -7.27 -1.67
N VAL A 183 -17.08 -5.94 -1.57
CA VAL A 183 -16.68 -5.07 -2.69
C VAL A 183 -15.22 -4.67 -2.49
N PRO A 184 -14.25 -5.38 -3.11
CA PRO A 184 -12.86 -4.96 -3.10
C PRO A 184 -12.69 -3.62 -3.84
N VAL A 185 -11.69 -2.85 -3.44
CA VAL A 185 -11.25 -1.65 -4.15
C VAL A 185 -9.97 -1.98 -4.89
N ASP A 186 -10.09 -2.21 -6.19
CA ASP A 186 -8.95 -2.46 -7.09
C ASP A 186 -8.45 -1.13 -7.67
N ILE A 187 -7.18 -0.81 -7.43
CA ILE A 187 -6.57 0.42 -7.91
C ILE A 187 -5.32 0.07 -8.69
N ASN A 188 -5.25 0.57 -9.92
CA ASN A 188 -4.09 0.40 -10.79
C ASN A 188 -2.83 1.04 -10.20
N ILE A 189 -1.68 0.48 -10.56
CA ILE A 189 -0.37 0.99 -10.15
C ILE A 189 0.12 2.02 -11.16
N ALA A 190 0.29 3.26 -10.71
CA ALA A 190 0.90 4.33 -11.51
C ALA A 190 2.42 4.13 -11.63
N ARG A 191 3.10 3.88 -10.51
CA ARG A 191 4.55 3.65 -10.45
C ARG A 191 4.92 2.62 -9.39
N PHE A 192 5.92 1.80 -9.71
CA PHE A 192 6.56 0.89 -8.75
C PHE A 192 8.00 1.36 -8.50
N LEU A 193 8.21 2.03 -7.37
CA LEU A 193 9.43 2.74 -7.00
C LEU A 193 10.29 1.85 -6.11
N VAL A 194 11.33 1.25 -6.68
CA VAL A 194 12.28 0.41 -5.95
C VAL A 194 13.35 1.27 -5.31
N PHE A 195 13.78 0.91 -4.09
CA PHE A 195 14.91 1.56 -3.45
C PHE A 195 16.18 1.46 -4.33
N PRO A 196 16.89 2.56 -4.64
CA PRO A 196 17.94 2.58 -5.67
C PRO A 196 19.02 1.49 -5.50
N GLU A 197 19.50 1.29 -4.28
CA GLU A 197 20.59 0.37 -3.94
C GLU A 197 20.19 -1.10 -4.10
N TYR A 198 18.88 -1.41 -4.15
CA TYR A 198 18.41 -2.73 -4.54
C TYR A 198 18.71 -3.02 -6.02
N LEU A 199 18.62 -2.00 -6.88
CA LEU A 199 18.77 -2.16 -8.33
C LEU A 199 20.22 -2.42 -8.75
N GLU A 200 21.20 -2.05 -7.92
CA GLU A 200 22.61 -2.34 -8.15
C GLU A 200 22.86 -3.85 -8.15
N HIS A 201 22.14 -4.58 -7.28
CA HIS A 201 22.25 -6.04 -7.16
C HIS A 201 20.89 -6.71 -6.90
N PRO A 202 19.99 -6.80 -7.91
CA PRO A 202 18.61 -7.27 -7.71
C PRO A 202 18.48 -8.74 -7.28
N LYS A 203 19.57 -9.52 -7.42
CA LYS A 203 19.63 -10.89 -6.92
C LYS A 203 19.94 -10.96 -5.43
N TRP A 204 20.51 -9.89 -4.87
CA TRP A 204 20.82 -9.82 -3.46
C TRP A 204 19.55 -9.66 -2.64
N LYS A 205 19.59 -10.19 -1.43
CA LYS A 205 18.49 -10.15 -0.46
C LYS A 205 18.54 -8.90 0.43
N TYR A 206 19.20 -7.83 -0.01
CA TYR A 206 19.43 -6.60 0.75
C TYR A 206 18.59 -5.46 0.19
N ASN A 207 18.25 -4.48 1.03
CA ASN A 207 17.46 -3.31 0.68
C ASN A 207 16.14 -3.65 -0.05
N ASP A 208 15.50 -4.74 0.34
CA ASP A 208 14.35 -5.32 -0.37
C ASP A 208 13.04 -4.58 -0.05
N ILE A 209 12.97 -3.30 -0.42
CA ILE A 209 11.86 -2.39 -0.13
C ILE A 209 11.49 -1.55 -1.34
N ALA A 210 10.20 -1.32 -1.51
CA ALA A 210 9.65 -0.51 -2.59
C ALA A 210 8.37 0.21 -2.17
N LEU A 211 8.04 1.25 -2.93
CA LEU A 211 6.79 1.99 -2.83
C LEU A 211 5.98 1.76 -4.10
N ILE A 212 4.67 1.59 -3.93
CA ILE A 212 3.69 1.57 -5.00
C ILE A 212 2.95 2.90 -4.95
N GLU A 213 3.05 3.69 -6.01
CA GLU A 213 2.15 4.83 -6.21
C GLU A 213 0.90 4.35 -6.94
N LEU A 214 -0.25 4.66 -6.38
CA LEU A 214 -1.56 4.34 -6.91
C LEU A 214 -1.97 5.38 -7.98
N GLU A 215 -2.70 4.95 -9.02
CA GLU A 215 -3.26 5.87 -10.03
C GLU A 215 -4.28 6.84 -9.44
N LEU A 216 -4.99 6.42 -8.39
CA LEU A 216 -6.00 7.20 -7.69
C LEU A 216 -5.77 7.16 -6.18
N GLU A 217 -6.12 8.24 -5.50
CA GLU A 217 -6.11 8.27 -4.03
C GLU A 217 -7.29 7.46 -3.48
N VAL A 218 -7.03 6.66 -2.46
CA VAL A 218 -8.08 5.97 -1.71
C VAL A 218 -8.81 6.91 -0.77
N HIS A 219 -10.10 6.67 -0.59
CA HIS A 219 -10.84 7.29 0.52
C HIS A 219 -10.55 6.55 1.82
N ILE A 220 -10.29 7.30 2.89
CA ILE A 220 -10.13 6.73 4.24
C ILE A 220 -11.50 6.30 4.75
N ILE A 221 -11.70 4.99 4.81
CA ILE A 221 -12.92 4.33 5.28
C ILE A 221 -12.57 3.20 6.26
N PRO A 222 -13.53 2.64 7.03
CA PRO A 222 -13.23 1.70 8.10
C PRO A 222 -12.46 0.45 7.67
N ASN A 223 -12.66 -0.04 6.46
CA ASN A 223 -11.97 -1.19 5.89
C ASN A 223 -10.79 -0.83 4.96
N MET A 224 -10.50 0.44 4.74
CA MET A 224 -9.41 0.91 3.88
C MET A 224 -8.85 2.22 4.41
N ARG A 225 -7.72 2.16 5.13
CA ARG A 225 -7.03 3.34 5.67
C ARG A 225 -5.54 3.08 5.85
N PRO A 226 -4.69 4.12 5.74
CA PRO A 226 -3.26 3.98 5.97
C PRO A 226 -2.90 3.46 7.37
N ALA A 227 -1.84 2.67 7.45
CA ALA A 227 -1.13 2.36 8.69
C ALA A 227 -0.08 3.44 8.98
N CYS A 228 0.36 3.49 10.24
CA CYS A 228 1.47 4.35 10.63
C CYS A 228 2.80 3.65 10.37
N LEU A 229 3.88 4.42 10.21
CA LEU A 229 5.23 3.87 10.07
C LEU A 229 5.91 3.91 11.44
N TRP A 230 6.54 2.82 11.84
CA TRP A 230 7.29 2.78 13.09
C TRP A 230 8.57 3.61 12.98
N ASN A 231 8.78 4.49 13.95
CA ASN A 231 9.97 5.34 14.05
C ASN A 231 10.78 5.09 15.34
N GLY A 232 10.28 4.22 16.22
CA GLY A 232 10.88 3.92 17.52
C GLY A 232 12.00 2.89 17.42
N ASP A 233 12.69 2.69 18.55
CA ASP A 233 13.57 1.55 18.71
C ASP A 233 12.72 0.27 18.74
N LEU A 234 13.19 -0.77 18.05
CA LEU A 234 12.60 -2.10 18.13
C LEU A 234 12.83 -2.70 19.52
N GLY A 235 13.83 -2.26 20.29
CA GLY A 235 14.06 -2.78 21.64
C GLY A 235 14.23 -4.31 21.65
N ASN A 236 13.74 -4.95 22.72
CA ASN A 236 13.83 -6.40 22.92
C ASN A 236 12.45 -7.02 23.23
N ASN A 237 12.18 -8.22 22.72
CA ASN A 237 11.05 -9.10 23.09
C ASN A 237 9.64 -8.47 23.03
N TRP A 238 9.20 -8.08 21.84
CA TRP A 238 7.79 -7.76 21.58
C TRP A 238 7.21 -8.72 20.54
N SER A 239 5.87 -8.78 20.54
CA SER A 239 5.10 -9.62 19.64
C SER A 239 4.47 -8.76 18.55
N ALA A 240 4.52 -9.26 17.32
CA ALA A 240 4.05 -8.58 16.13
C ALA A 240 2.98 -9.42 15.45
N ASN A 241 2.09 -8.77 14.71
CA ASN A 241 1.18 -9.43 13.80
C ASN A 241 1.79 -9.45 12.40
N ILE A 242 1.70 -10.58 11.74
CA ILE A 242 1.89 -10.71 10.29
C ILE A 242 0.53 -11.00 9.67
N THR A 243 0.28 -10.45 8.49
CA THR A 243 -1.00 -10.59 7.79
C THR A 243 -0.79 -10.83 6.30
N GLY A 244 -1.58 -11.72 5.72
CA GLY A 244 -1.56 -11.94 4.29
C GLY A 244 -2.44 -13.10 3.83
N TRP A 245 -2.31 -13.44 2.55
CA TRP A 245 -3.06 -14.49 1.87
C TRP A 245 -2.17 -15.67 1.47
N GLY A 246 -0.96 -15.71 2.05
CA GLY A 246 0.06 -16.66 1.69
C GLY A 246 -0.29 -18.11 2.00
N THR A 247 0.62 -18.98 1.61
CA THR A 247 0.51 -20.43 1.78
C THR A 247 0.30 -20.80 3.25
N THR A 248 -0.80 -21.50 3.49
CA THR A 248 -1.18 -22.03 4.80
C THR A 248 -0.45 -23.34 5.09
N PRO A 249 -0.52 -23.89 6.33
CA PRO A 249 0.06 -25.21 6.64
C PRO A 249 -0.43 -26.36 5.75
N SER A 250 -1.55 -26.18 5.03
CA SER A 250 -2.04 -27.14 4.03
C SER A 250 -1.19 -27.20 2.75
N GLY A 251 -0.26 -26.25 2.57
CA GLY A 251 0.52 -26.08 1.34
C GLY A 251 -0.19 -25.24 0.26
N LEU A 252 -1.43 -24.82 0.49
CA LEU A 252 -2.20 -23.99 -0.43
C LEU A 252 -2.30 -22.52 0.05
N PRO A 253 -2.22 -21.54 -0.87
CA PRO A 253 -2.57 -20.15 -0.58
C PRO A 253 -4.01 -20.01 -0.06
N SER A 254 -4.25 -19.01 0.78
CA SER A 254 -5.58 -18.72 1.31
C SER A 254 -6.26 -17.63 0.48
N ASN A 255 -7.51 -17.84 0.08
CA ASN A 255 -8.32 -16.75 -0.50
C ASN A 255 -8.81 -15.77 0.57
N TYR A 256 -8.78 -16.16 1.85
CA TYR A 256 -9.16 -15.31 2.97
C TYR A 256 -7.91 -14.77 3.69
N LEU A 257 -7.98 -13.52 4.11
CA LEU A 257 -6.92 -12.87 4.85
C LEU A 257 -6.76 -13.58 6.18
N ILE A 258 -5.54 -14.00 6.47
CA ILE A 258 -5.16 -14.61 7.73
C ILE A 258 -4.12 -13.73 8.42
N TYR A 259 -4.07 -13.86 9.75
CA TYR A 259 -3.03 -13.24 10.55
C TYR A 259 -2.45 -14.24 11.51
N ALA A 260 -1.21 -14.01 11.90
CA ALA A 260 -0.57 -14.75 12.97
C ALA A 260 0.29 -13.81 13.81
N GLN A 261 0.48 -14.17 15.06
CA GLN A 261 1.36 -13.45 15.96
C GLN A 261 2.74 -14.12 15.96
N VAL A 262 3.79 -13.32 15.82
CA VAL A 262 5.20 -13.74 15.78
C VAL A 262 6.02 -12.93 16.77
N ASP A 263 7.15 -13.48 17.21
CA ASP A 263 8.02 -12.79 18.16
C ASP A 263 9.21 -12.19 17.42
N TYR A 264 9.56 -10.95 17.78
CA TYR A 264 10.78 -10.30 17.33
C TYR A 264 12.00 -10.94 18.01
N PHE A 265 13.06 -11.19 17.23
CA PHE A 265 14.34 -11.62 17.76
C PHE A 265 15.34 -10.47 17.72
N ASP A 266 16.04 -10.27 18.84
CA ASP A 266 17.19 -9.37 18.85
C ASP A 266 18.22 -9.81 17.80
N LYS A 267 19.07 -8.88 17.41
CA LYS A 267 19.99 -9.08 16.30
C LYS A 267 20.99 -10.21 16.52
N GLU A 268 21.43 -10.45 17.74
CA GLU A 268 22.38 -11.51 18.04
C GLU A 268 21.70 -12.88 17.94
N THR A 269 20.54 -13.02 18.58
CA THR A 269 19.69 -14.21 18.49
C THR A 269 19.33 -14.51 17.05
N CYS A 270 18.92 -13.49 16.30
CA CYS A 270 18.60 -13.61 14.88
C CYS A 270 19.80 -14.16 14.09
N LYS A 271 20.98 -13.53 14.21
CA LYS A 271 22.21 -13.97 13.53
C LYS A 271 22.54 -15.44 13.82
N ARG A 272 22.37 -15.90 15.06
CA ARG A 272 22.61 -17.31 15.43
C ARG A 272 21.73 -18.26 14.62
N TYR A 273 20.45 -17.92 14.43
CA TYR A 273 19.52 -18.75 13.66
C TYR A 273 19.68 -18.66 12.15
N VAL A 274 20.04 -17.51 11.58
CA VAL A 274 19.98 -17.36 10.10
C VAL A 274 21.35 -17.34 9.40
N ASN A 275 22.45 -16.91 10.06
CA ASN A 275 23.73 -16.70 9.35
C ASN A 275 24.44 -17.99 8.88
N HIS A 276 24.07 -19.15 9.42
CA HIS A 276 24.60 -20.43 8.93
C HIS A 276 24.00 -20.83 7.57
N ARG A 277 23.03 -20.07 7.06
CA ARG A 277 22.34 -20.27 5.76
C ARG A 277 22.69 -19.23 4.69
N ARG A 278 23.77 -18.47 4.91
CA ARG A 278 24.31 -17.53 3.92
C ARG A 278 24.55 -18.22 2.59
N ASN A 279 24.29 -17.50 1.52
CA ASN A 279 24.47 -17.98 0.15
C ASN A 279 24.95 -16.81 -0.73
N ARG A 280 25.21 -17.06 -2.02
CA ARG A 280 25.70 -16.02 -2.95
C ARG A 280 24.79 -14.80 -3.11
N ASN A 281 23.51 -14.91 -2.76
CA ASN A 281 22.54 -13.82 -2.82
C ASN A 281 22.39 -13.11 -1.46
N TRP A 282 23.03 -13.61 -0.40
CA TRP A 282 22.95 -13.10 0.96
C TRP A 282 24.26 -13.39 1.71
N GLU A 283 25.37 -13.00 1.09
CA GLU A 283 26.73 -13.41 1.46
C GLU A 283 27.19 -12.79 2.79
N LYS A 284 26.77 -11.56 3.08
CA LYS A 284 27.09 -10.85 4.32
C LYS A 284 26.25 -11.34 5.51
N GLY A 285 25.26 -12.21 5.26
CA GLY A 285 24.26 -12.58 6.27
C GLY A 285 23.40 -11.39 6.69
N LEU A 286 22.88 -11.44 7.91
CA LEU A 286 22.00 -10.41 8.46
C LEU A 286 22.74 -9.09 8.69
N ILE A 287 22.24 -8.00 8.09
CA ILE A 287 22.81 -6.65 8.18
C ILE A 287 21.84 -5.66 8.85
N GLU A 288 22.27 -4.41 9.06
CA GLU A 288 21.56 -3.39 9.88
C GLU A 288 20.08 -3.19 9.51
N HIS A 289 19.76 -3.14 8.23
CA HIS A 289 18.39 -2.89 7.77
C HIS A 289 17.52 -4.16 7.69
N GLN A 290 17.98 -5.25 8.31
CA GLN A 290 17.27 -6.52 8.38
C GLN A 290 17.15 -6.98 9.82
N PHE A 291 16.03 -7.62 10.12
CA PHE A 291 15.81 -8.33 11.37
C PHE A 291 15.01 -9.61 11.09
N CYS A 292 14.81 -10.45 12.09
CA CYS A 292 13.94 -11.60 11.94
C CYS A 292 12.88 -11.67 13.04
N ALA A 293 11.77 -12.30 12.67
CA ALA A 293 10.66 -12.58 13.54
C ALA A 293 10.03 -13.92 13.16
N GLY A 294 9.39 -14.56 14.12
CA GLY A 294 8.75 -15.85 13.93
C GLY A 294 8.40 -16.51 15.26
N LYS A 295 7.88 -17.73 15.20
CA LYS A 295 7.74 -18.58 16.40
C LYS A 295 8.75 -19.72 16.33
N LEU A 296 9.61 -19.84 17.34
CA LEU A 296 10.68 -20.86 17.36
C LEU A 296 10.15 -22.30 17.34
N ASN A 297 8.92 -22.53 17.79
CA ASN A 297 8.23 -23.82 17.70
C ASN A 297 7.65 -24.12 16.29
N GLY A 298 7.78 -23.19 15.33
CA GLY A 298 7.24 -23.32 13.98
C GLY A 298 5.73 -23.05 13.85
N SER A 299 5.05 -22.61 14.91
CA SER A 299 3.58 -22.47 14.89
C SER A 299 3.07 -21.30 14.06
N ALA A 300 3.92 -20.33 13.74
CA ALA A 300 3.58 -19.17 12.92
C ALA A 300 4.82 -18.64 12.19
N ASP A 301 4.65 -18.34 10.91
CA ASP A 301 5.67 -17.79 10.02
C ASP A 301 5.01 -17.17 8.79
N THR A 302 5.70 -16.27 8.10
CA THR A 302 5.28 -15.79 6.77
C THR A 302 5.62 -16.81 5.70
N CYS A 303 4.77 -16.94 4.69
CA CYS A 303 5.00 -17.88 3.59
C CYS A 303 4.83 -17.26 2.19
N GLN A 304 4.86 -18.11 1.16
CA GLN A 304 4.67 -17.70 -0.22
C GLN A 304 3.35 -16.95 -0.38
N GLY A 305 3.35 -15.74 -0.93
CA GLY A 305 2.16 -14.89 -1.04
C GLY A 305 2.02 -13.82 0.06
N ASP A 306 2.75 -13.93 1.17
CA ASP A 306 2.83 -12.88 2.21
C ASP A 306 3.98 -11.89 1.94
N SER A 307 4.78 -12.15 0.92
CA SER A 307 5.93 -11.33 0.54
C SER A 307 5.53 -9.89 0.28
N GLY A 308 6.29 -8.92 0.82
CA GLY A 308 5.94 -7.51 0.77
C GLY A 308 4.81 -7.07 1.72
N GLY A 309 4.12 -8.00 2.39
CA GLY A 309 3.14 -7.69 3.43
C GLY A 309 3.78 -7.14 4.72
N PRO A 310 2.97 -6.57 5.63
CA PRO A 310 3.45 -5.98 6.87
C PRO A 310 3.80 -7.01 7.93
N LEU A 311 4.86 -6.70 8.66
CA LEU A 311 5.00 -7.05 10.08
C LEU A 311 4.70 -5.81 10.91
N GLN A 312 3.73 -5.92 11.82
CA GLN A 312 3.11 -4.76 12.43
C GLN A 312 2.76 -4.95 13.90
N ILE A 313 2.72 -3.83 14.62
CA ILE A 313 2.29 -3.78 16.01
C ILE A 313 1.09 -2.88 16.17
N ARG A 314 0.22 -3.25 17.10
CA ARG A 314 -0.93 -2.44 17.43
C ARG A 314 -0.58 -1.47 18.54
N GLN A 315 -0.91 -0.20 18.34
CA GLN A 315 -0.70 0.87 19.29
C GLN A 315 -1.98 1.67 19.47
N PRO A 316 -2.14 2.41 20.58
CA PRO A 316 -3.19 3.40 20.69
C PRO A 316 -3.16 4.38 19.50
N MET A 317 -4.33 4.74 18.99
CA MET A 317 -4.44 5.79 17.97
C MET A 317 -3.80 7.09 18.51
N PRO A 318 -3.14 7.88 17.65
CA PRO A 318 -2.49 9.11 18.08
C PRO A 318 -3.53 10.19 18.45
N MET A 319 -3.05 11.29 19.05
CA MET A 319 -3.87 12.45 19.45
C MET A 319 -5.02 12.12 20.41
N GLY A 320 -4.92 11.02 21.18
CA GLY A 320 -5.96 10.62 22.14
C GLY A 320 -7.26 10.16 21.47
N ILE A 321 -7.24 9.86 20.18
CA ILE A 321 -8.37 9.28 19.47
C ILE A 321 -8.65 7.90 20.09
N PRO A 322 -9.91 7.56 20.43
CA PRO A 322 -10.23 6.24 20.95
C PRO A 322 -9.98 5.15 19.90
N GLY A 323 -9.34 4.05 20.33
CA GLY A 323 -9.10 2.88 19.51
C GLY A 323 -7.61 2.65 19.23
N GLU A 324 -7.34 1.76 18.30
CA GLU A 324 -5.99 1.30 17.98
C GLU A 324 -5.69 1.46 16.49
N ILE A 325 -4.39 1.60 16.19
CA ILE A 325 -3.85 1.65 14.84
C ILE A 325 -2.64 0.72 14.74
N ASP A 326 -2.47 0.15 13.55
CA ASP A 326 -1.30 -0.66 13.27
C ASP A 326 -0.14 0.24 12.82
N TYR A 327 1.03 -0.02 13.38
CA TYR A 327 2.31 0.53 12.95
C TYR A 327 3.07 -0.54 12.19
N VAL A 328 3.42 -0.25 10.94
CA VAL A 328 4.27 -1.11 10.12
C VAL A 328 5.71 -0.97 10.60
N VAL A 329 6.25 -2.07 11.10
CA VAL A 329 7.61 -2.16 11.66
C VAL A 329 8.56 -2.82 10.67
N GLY A 330 8.05 -3.79 9.92
CA GLY A 330 8.83 -4.51 8.92
C GLY A 330 8.06 -4.83 7.66
N VAL A 331 8.81 -5.11 6.60
CA VAL A 331 8.29 -5.63 5.34
C VAL A 331 8.79 -7.06 5.15
N THR A 332 7.89 -8.01 4.90
CA THR A 332 8.22 -9.42 4.66
C THR A 332 9.14 -9.56 3.44
N SER A 333 10.37 -10.02 3.63
CA SER A 333 11.38 -10.12 2.56
C SER A 333 11.60 -11.55 2.10
N PHE A 334 12.07 -12.43 2.99
CA PHE A 334 12.24 -13.85 2.67
C PHE A 334 12.26 -14.74 3.91
N GLY A 335 11.77 -15.96 3.75
CA GLY A 335 11.91 -17.05 4.70
C GLY A 335 12.73 -18.19 4.10
N ILE A 336 13.29 -19.05 4.95
CA ILE A 336 14.04 -20.25 4.51
C ILE A 336 13.06 -21.39 4.23
N ALA A 337 12.15 -21.65 5.16
CA ALA A 337 11.09 -22.64 5.04
C ALA A 337 9.95 -22.27 6.00
N CYS A 338 8.73 -22.20 5.49
CA CYS A 338 7.58 -21.71 6.26
C CYS A 338 7.28 -22.63 7.44
N GLY A 339 7.20 -22.07 8.65
CA GLY A 339 6.70 -22.77 9.84
C GLY A 339 7.65 -23.87 10.35
N TYR A 340 8.93 -23.82 9.98
CA TYR A 340 9.92 -24.74 10.53
C TYR A 340 10.47 -24.25 11.87
N PRO A 341 10.60 -25.14 12.88
CA PRO A 341 11.20 -24.77 14.15
C PRO A 341 12.60 -24.17 13.97
N TYR A 342 12.89 -23.12 14.74
CA TYR A 342 14.17 -22.40 14.76
C TYR A 342 14.59 -21.77 13.42
N LEU A 343 13.65 -21.56 12.49
CA LEU A 343 13.90 -20.87 11.22
C LEU A 343 13.00 -19.63 11.09
N PRO A 344 13.31 -18.52 11.77
CA PRO A 344 12.53 -17.29 11.64
C PRO A 344 12.70 -16.67 10.24
N SER A 345 11.67 -15.96 9.78
CA SER A 345 11.71 -15.20 8.54
C SER A 345 12.44 -13.88 8.70
N VAL A 346 13.06 -13.40 7.61
CA VAL A 346 13.79 -12.14 7.57
C VAL A 346 12.91 -11.03 6.98
N TYR A 347 12.90 -9.89 7.67
CA TYR A 347 12.13 -8.71 7.34
C TYR A 347 13.06 -7.53 7.11
N ILE A 348 12.62 -6.59 6.28
CA ILE A 348 13.28 -5.29 6.14
C ILE A 348 12.81 -4.35 7.26
N ASN A 349 13.76 -3.72 7.95
CA ASN A 349 13.51 -2.73 9.00
C ASN A 349 13.02 -1.42 8.40
N VAL A 350 11.74 -1.07 8.58
CA VAL A 350 11.15 0.16 8.04
C VAL A 350 11.86 1.41 8.53
N THR A 351 12.30 1.44 9.81
CA THR A 351 13.01 2.58 10.41
C THR A 351 14.25 2.96 9.61
N SER A 352 14.94 1.97 9.01
CA SER A 352 16.14 2.20 8.18
C SER A 352 15.86 2.94 6.86
N PHE A 353 14.61 3.00 6.41
CA PHE A 353 14.22 3.58 5.12
C PHE A 353 13.28 4.78 5.25
N LEU A 354 12.96 5.23 6.46
CA LEU A 354 12.02 6.35 6.68
C LEU A 354 12.39 7.58 5.86
N CYS A 355 13.67 7.94 5.80
CA CYS A 355 14.09 9.12 5.02
C CYS A 355 13.80 9.01 3.53
N TRP A 356 14.01 7.83 2.95
CA TRP A 356 13.66 7.58 1.56
C TRP A 356 12.15 7.57 1.35
N ILE A 357 11.40 6.94 2.27
CA ILE A 357 9.94 6.88 2.23
C ILE A 357 9.36 8.30 2.30
N GLU A 358 9.74 9.08 3.31
CA GLU A 358 9.22 10.42 3.55
C GLU A 358 9.49 11.36 2.38
N LYS A 359 10.73 11.35 1.86
CA LYS A 359 11.11 12.16 0.69
C LYS A 359 10.35 11.78 -0.58
N THR A 360 9.93 10.52 -0.70
CA THR A 360 9.25 10.03 -1.90
C THR A 360 7.73 10.20 -1.82
N VAL A 361 7.13 9.94 -0.65
CA VAL A 361 5.68 9.93 -0.44
C VAL A 361 5.14 11.33 -0.15
N TRP A 362 5.92 12.18 0.53
CA TRP A 362 5.55 13.54 0.92
C TRP A 362 6.65 14.56 0.58
N PRO A 363 7.04 14.68 -0.71
CA PRO A 363 8.15 15.53 -1.15
C PRO A 363 7.97 17.02 -0.84
N GLU A 364 6.73 17.47 -0.65
CA GLU A 364 6.36 18.83 -0.29
C GLU A 364 6.58 19.17 1.20
N GLU A 365 6.69 18.16 2.06
CA GLU A 365 6.91 18.38 3.49
C GLU A 365 8.39 18.54 3.80
N ARG A 366 8.72 19.56 4.59
CA ARG A 366 10.08 19.76 5.07
C ARG A 366 10.46 18.62 6.02
N ASN A 367 11.59 17.95 5.75
CA ASN A 367 12.09 16.84 6.55
C ASN A 367 13.45 17.16 7.18
N ASP A 368 13.44 17.64 8.41
CA ASP A 368 14.66 18.01 9.14
C ASP A 368 15.44 16.78 9.69
N PHE A 369 14.86 15.58 9.63
CA PHE A 369 15.48 14.35 10.15
C PHE A 369 16.37 13.61 9.13
N CYS A 370 16.29 14.02 7.87
CA CYS A 370 16.84 13.30 6.73
C CYS A 370 17.82 14.14 5.91
N MET A 371 18.29 15.24 6.49
CA MET A 371 19.27 16.17 5.94
C MET A 371 20.70 15.64 6.04
#